data_AF-A0A7W0MZY9-F1
#
_entry.id   AF-A0A7W0MZY9-F1
#
_cell.length_a   1.000
_cell.length_b   1.000
_cell.length_c   1.000
_cell.angle_alpha   90.00
_cell.angle_beta   90.00
_cell.angle_gamma   90.00
#
_symmetry.space_group_name_H-M   'P 1'
#
loop_
_entity.id
_entity.type
_entity.pdbx_description
1 polymer ?
#
loop_
_entity_poly.entity_id
_entity_poly.type
_entity_poly.pdbx_seq_one_letter_code
_entity_poly.pdbx_strand_id
1 'polypeptide(L)'
;MGTRLLPMHPTSSQNPWARAIQPAGVGGRPLWYARRLLAMSPGEVRARSARMARHRLDDLAWRRARGRWRRAWEPDDRQLLAPAPTAEPIGFLRRERGELVRTRAAGEAEQLVGAAERALSGRVRYFGYDEVQLGQPIDYSRDGLTGRRWPDRHAKAIDYRHADVGDPKWVWELNRLQHLPLLAEAWLLTAERRFADAAARELVAWIRASAPGRGIAWSNGFEAGIRAISLALTLDALRGSGALSKEEERLALRSLWQHGRWIVRDPSTHSSANNHLLGELVGLLALALLAPELHASPGWERHALEQLSKEAELQILPDGLGAELAFLYHAFVLDLLLVAVALLDSAGRDVPEAIMGALRRSADALSAQLGDGEPAPTYGDADDGRATLLDGR
;
A
#
# COMPACT_ATOMS: atom_id res chain seq x y z
N MET A 1 -2.79 50.54 -10.89
CA MET A 1 -3.09 50.48 -9.44
C MET A 1 -3.09 49.00 -9.06
N GLY A 2 -1.96 48.41 -8.71
CA GLY A 2 -1.35 48.55 -7.38
C GLY A 2 -1.79 47.39 -6.47
N THR A 3 -1.65 46.15 -6.94
CA THR A 3 -2.00 44.93 -6.20
C THR A 3 -1.01 44.73 -5.05
N ARG A 4 -1.46 44.92 -3.81
CA ARG A 4 -0.70 44.59 -2.61
C ARG A 4 -0.61 43.07 -2.49
N LEU A 5 0.59 42.55 -2.70
CA LEU A 5 1.01 41.21 -2.30
C LEU A 5 0.86 41.09 -0.77
N LEU A 6 0.12 40.08 -0.30
CA LEU A 6 0.15 39.65 1.08
C LEU A 6 1.57 39.14 1.40
N PRO A 7 2.15 39.49 2.55
CA PRO A 7 3.54 39.17 2.84
C PRO A 7 3.74 37.66 2.96
N MET A 8 4.87 37.21 2.40
CA MET A 8 5.42 35.87 2.56
C MET A 8 5.46 35.45 4.03
N HIS A 9 5.17 34.17 4.27
CA HIS A 9 5.38 33.50 5.55
C HIS A 9 6.74 33.87 6.17
N PRO A 10 6.80 34.10 7.49
CA PRO A 10 8.04 34.44 8.15
C PRO A 10 9.05 33.30 7.99
N THR A 11 10.28 33.68 7.65
CA THR A 11 11.46 32.80 7.69
C THR A 11 11.56 32.11 9.06
N SER A 12 12.00 30.87 9.08
CA SER A 12 12.03 29.91 10.20
C SER A 12 12.74 30.36 11.50
N SER A 13 13.23 31.59 11.58
CA SER A 13 13.99 32.12 12.72
C SER A 13 13.17 32.89 13.77
N GLN A 14 11.84 33.04 13.61
CA GLN A 14 11.01 33.86 14.52
C GLN A 14 9.77 33.17 15.10
N ASN A 15 9.67 31.83 15.07
CA ASN A 15 8.62 31.12 15.79
C ASN A 15 9.05 30.81 17.25
N PRO A 16 8.43 31.40 18.28
CA PRO A 16 8.77 31.13 19.69
C PRO A 16 8.49 29.67 20.10
N TRP A 17 7.66 28.94 19.36
CA TRP A 17 7.40 27.51 19.57
C TRP A 17 8.45 26.59 18.92
N ALA A 18 9.24 27.08 17.95
CA ALA A 18 10.29 26.28 17.31
C ALA A 18 11.50 26.01 18.23
N ARG A 19 11.64 26.74 19.34
CA ARG A 19 12.63 26.46 20.39
C ARG A 19 12.13 25.48 21.45
N ALA A 20 10.84 25.17 21.49
CA ALA A 20 10.24 24.32 22.53
C ALA A 20 10.23 22.81 22.17
N ILE A 21 10.67 22.44 20.96
CA ILE A 21 10.88 21.03 20.55
C ILE A 21 12.30 20.88 19.99
N GLN A 22 13.30 21.37 20.73
CA GLN A 22 14.60 20.72 20.70
C GLN A 22 14.65 19.79 21.90
N PRO A 23 14.96 18.49 21.73
CA PRO A 23 15.15 17.62 22.87
C PRO A 23 16.39 18.11 23.64
N ALA A 24 16.18 18.97 24.63
CA ALA A 24 17.16 19.28 25.65
C ALA A 24 17.27 18.03 26.54
N GLY A 25 18.29 17.20 26.31
CA GLY A 25 18.45 15.97 27.06
C GLY A 25 19.63 15.08 26.70
N VAL A 26 20.84 15.62 26.81
CA VAL A 26 22.08 14.98 27.31
C VAL A 26 22.15 13.45 27.17
N GLY A 27 22.83 13.02 26.11
CA GLY A 27 23.20 11.64 25.87
C GLY A 27 23.44 11.43 24.39
N GLY A 28 24.70 11.30 23.95
CA GLY A 28 24.99 11.01 22.54
C GLY A 28 24.21 9.79 22.05
N ARG A 29 24.15 9.58 20.73
CA ARG A 29 23.52 8.39 20.09
C ARG A 29 23.71 7.07 20.89
N PRO A 30 24.88 6.75 21.46
CA PRO A 30 25.08 5.56 22.28
C PRO A 30 24.19 5.48 23.53
N LEU A 31 23.96 6.59 24.23
CA LEU A 31 23.12 6.65 25.43
C LEU A 31 21.65 6.43 25.08
N TRP A 32 21.20 6.97 23.95
CA TRP A 32 19.85 6.70 23.43
C TRP A 32 19.67 5.23 23.06
N TYR A 33 20.65 4.61 22.38
CA TYR A 33 20.61 3.18 22.07
C TYR A 33 20.62 2.32 23.34
N ALA A 34 21.43 2.66 24.35
CA ALA A 34 21.47 1.95 25.63
C ALA A 34 20.11 2.04 26.36
N ARG A 35 19.54 3.23 26.47
CA ARG A 35 18.20 3.43 27.06
C ARG A 35 17.12 2.67 26.30
N ARG A 36 17.19 2.67 24.97
CA ARG A 36 16.25 1.94 24.12
C ARG A 36 16.37 0.43 24.26
N LEU A 37 17.59 -0.11 24.42
CA LEU A 37 17.81 -1.53 24.70
C LEU A 37 17.27 -1.92 26.08
N LEU A 38 17.45 -1.06 27.10
CA LEU A 38 16.93 -1.29 28.45
C LEU A 38 15.40 -1.24 28.52
N ALA A 39 14.75 -0.51 27.61
CA ALA A 39 13.29 -0.45 27.52
C ALA A 39 12.65 -1.63 26.75
N MET A 40 13.46 -2.50 26.12
CA MET A 40 12.97 -3.64 25.34
C MET A 40 12.97 -4.93 26.16
N SER A 41 11.95 -5.76 25.95
CA SER A 41 11.98 -7.12 26.48
C SER A 41 13.10 -7.95 25.81
N PRO A 42 13.66 -8.97 26.49
CA PRO A 42 14.63 -9.88 25.86
C PRO A 42 14.11 -10.55 24.58
N GLY A 43 12.80 -10.80 24.51
CA GLY A 43 12.12 -11.33 23.32
C GLY A 43 12.17 -10.34 22.16
N GLU A 44 11.89 -9.07 22.42
CA GLU A 44 11.97 -8.01 21.40
C GLU A 44 13.40 -7.82 20.87
N VAL A 45 14.40 -7.80 21.76
CA VAL A 45 15.81 -7.68 21.35
C VAL A 45 16.23 -8.84 20.45
N ARG A 46 15.83 -10.07 20.80
CA ARG A 46 16.09 -11.27 19.99
C ARG A 46 15.43 -11.17 18.62
N ALA A 47 14.15 -10.78 18.58
CA ALA A 47 13.39 -10.64 17.34
C ALA A 47 14.00 -9.58 16.41
N ARG A 48 14.35 -8.40 16.94
CA ARG A 48 15.00 -7.32 16.18
C ARG A 48 16.38 -7.73 15.66
N SER A 49 17.16 -8.44 16.47
CA SER A 49 18.51 -8.92 16.08
C SER A 49 18.43 -9.98 14.98
N ALA A 50 17.53 -10.96 15.11
CA ALA A 50 17.30 -11.96 14.07
C ALA A 50 16.82 -11.33 12.75
N ARG A 51 15.92 -10.36 12.83
CA ARG A 51 15.43 -9.57 11.69
C ARG A 51 16.58 -8.83 10.99
N MET A 52 17.43 -8.12 11.74
CA MET A 52 18.62 -7.45 11.22
C MET A 52 19.59 -8.43 10.53
N ALA A 53 19.87 -9.58 11.15
CA ALA A 53 20.74 -10.60 10.58
C ALA A 53 20.19 -11.13 9.24
N ARG A 54 18.89 -11.43 9.17
CA ARG A 54 18.23 -11.84 7.91
C ARG A 54 18.39 -10.81 6.80
N HIS A 55 18.20 -9.53 7.10
CA HIS A 55 18.36 -8.44 6.12
C HIS A 55 19.79 -8.34 5.59
N ARG A 56 20.80 -8.50 6.47
CA ARG A 56 22.21 -8.53 6.05
C ARG A 56 22.53 -9.76 5.19
N LEU A 57 21.95 -10.92 5.53
CA LEU A 57 22.12 -12.15 4.75
C LEU A 57 21.49 -12.03 3.36
N ASP A 58 20.33 -11.39 3.23
CA ASP A 58 19.70 -11.13 1.94
C ASP A 58 20.53 -10.18 1.06
N ASP A 59 21.06 -9.09 1.63
CA ASP A 59 21.96 -8.17 0.90
C ASP A 59 23.25 -8.88 0.46
N LEU A 60 23.83 -9.72 1.34
CA LEU A 60 25.00 -10.51 1.01
C LEU A 60 24.70 -11.54 -0.08
N ALA A 61 23.56 -12.24 0.03
CA ALA A 61 23.12 -13.21 -0.97
C ALA A 61 22.89 -12.54 -2.32
N TRP A 62 22.28 -11.35 -2.34
CA TRP A 62 22.14 -10.55 -3.55
C TRP A 62 23.50 -10.25 -4.19
N ARG A 63 24.46 -9.74 -3.42
CA ARG A 63 25.76 -9.24 -3.91
C ARG A 63 26.77 -10.34 -4.26
N ARG A 64 26.78 -11.45 -3.51
CA ARG A 64 27.85 -12.46 -3.54
C ARG A 64 27.36 -13.88 -3.87
N ALA A 65 26.06 -14.14 -3.77
CA ALA A 65 25.51 -15.48 -3.99
C ALA A 65 24.15 -15.42 -4.70
N ARG A 66 24.12 -14.77 -5.88
CA ARG A 66 22.89 -14.46 -6.63
C ARG A 66 21.95 -15.67 -6.80
N GLY A 67 22.50 -16.85 -7.06
CA GLY A 67 21.73 -18.10 -7.16
C GLY A 67 21.00 -18.49 -5.86
N ARG A 68 21.59 -18.22 -4.68
CA ARG A 68 20.92 -18.44 -3.39
C ARG A 68 19.78 -17.45 -3.17
N TRP A 69 19.98 -16.18 -3.55
CA TRP A 69 18.91 -15.19 -3.51
C TRP A 69 17.75 -15.58 -4.43
N ARG A 70 18.04 -16.01 -5.67
CA ARG A 70 17.00 -16.48 -6.62
C ARG A 70 16.22 -17.66 -6.06
N ARG A 71 16.86 -18.68 -5.49
CA ARG A 71 16.13 -19.81 -4.85
C ARG A 71 15.21 -19.38 -3.71
N ALA A 72 15.53 -18.29 -3.02
CA ALA A 72 14.72 -17.79 -1.89
C ALA A 72 13.56 -16.88 -2.33
N TRP A 73 13.64 -16.27 -3.51
CA TRP A 73 12.72 -15.23 -3.97
C TRP A 73 12.05 -15.54 -5.32
N GLU A 74 12.54 -16.53 -6.06
CA GLU A 74 12.05 -16.99 -7.36
C GLU A 74 11.87 -18.52 -7.31
N PRO A 75 10.88 -19.01 -6.54
CA PRO A 75 10.58 -20.44 -6.50
C PRO A 75 10.14 -20.93 -7.89
N ASP A 76 10.38 -22.21 -8.15
CA ASP A 76 9.84 -22.84 -9.36
C ASP A 76 8.32 -22.98 -9.29
N ASP A 77 7.70 -23.24 -10.44
CA ASP A 77 6.24 -23.32 -10.55
C ASP A 77 5.64 -24.45 -9.69
N ARG A 78 6.38 -25.53 -9.41
CA ARG A 78 5.90 -26.64 -8.57
C ARG A 78 5.84 -26.24 -7.09
N GLN A 79 6.75 -25.39 -6.65
CA GLN A 79 6.76 -24.83 -5.30
C GLN A 79 5.78 -23.67 -5.16
N LEU A 80 5.56 -22.93 -6.25
CA LEU A 80 4.74 -21.73 -6.27
C LEU A 80 3.24 -22.03 -6.42
N LEU A 81 2.88 -22.90 -7.38
CA LEU A 81 1.52 -23.02 -7.90
C LEU A 81 0.79 -24.28 -7.42
N ALA A 82 -0.39 -24.08 -6.83
CA ALA A 82 -1.39 -25.09 -6.60
C ALA A 82 -2.19 -25.40 -7.89
N PRO A 83 -2.79 -26.60 -8.03
CA PRO A 83 -3.63 -26.95 -9.16
C PRO A 83 -5.03 -26.31 -9.05
N ALA A 84 -5.09 -24.98 -9.05
CA ALA A 84 -6.31 -24.19 -8.91
C ALA A 84 -6.36 -23.07 -9.97
N PRO A 85 -6.49 -23.39 -11.27
CA PRO A 85 -6.57 -22.37 -12.30
C PRO A 85 -7.89 -21.60 -12.19
N THR A 86 -7.81 -20.28 -12.13
CA THR A 86 -9.00 -19.41 -12.12
C THR A 86 -9.09 -18.64 -13.43
N ALA A 87 -10.10 -18.95 -14.24
CA ALA A 87 -10.32 -18.28 -15.53
C ALA A 87 -11.12 -16.97 -15.38
N GLU A 88 -11.99 -16.90 -14.37
CA GLU A 88 -12.86 -15.76 -14.10
C GLU A 88 -12.33 -14.93 -12.92
N PRO A 89 -12.55 -13.60 -12.89
CA PRO A 89 -12.24 -12.79 -11.73
C PRO A 89 -12.99 -13.26 -10.48
N ILE A 90 -12.35 -13.20 -9.31
CA ILE A 90 -12.93 -13.50 -7.99
C ILE A 90 -13.41 -12.24 -7.28
N GLY A 91 -12.68 -11.13 -7.44
CA GLY A 91 -12.90 -9.88 -6.74
C GLY A 91 -14.10 -9.07 -7.23
N PHE A 92 -14.15 -7.82 -6.80
CA PHE A 92 -15.24 -6.90 -7.14
C PHE A 92 -15.00 -6.10 -8.43
N LEU A 93 -13.79 -6.15 -9.02
CA LEU A 93 -13.53 -5.54 -10.33
C LEU A 93 -14.00 -6.48 -11.45
N ARG A 94 -15.29 -6.43 -11.74
CA ARG A 94 -15.96 -7.25 -12.77
C ARG A 94 -16.80 -6.39 -13.71
N ARG A 95 -17.05 -6.90 -14.92
CA ARG A 95 -17.80 -6.18 -15.96
C ARG A 95 -19.20 -5.80 -15.50
N GLU A 96 -19.90 -6.70 -14.82
CA GLU A 96 -21.26 -6.47 -14.32
C GLU A 96 -21.30 -5.34 -13.28
N ARG A 97 -20.26 -5.24 -12.44
CA ARG A 97 -20.13 -4.15 -11.46
C ARG A 97 -19.79 -2.82 -12.16
N GLY A 98 -18.94 -2.83 -13.18
CA GLY A 98 -18.69 -1.65 -14.01
C GLY A 98 -19.96 -1.12 -14.68
N GLU A 99 -20.79 -2.01 -15.24
CA GLU A 99 -22.11 -1.65 -15.78
C GLU A 99 -23.04 -1.02 -14.73
N LEU A 100 -23.01 -1.52 -13.50
CA LEU A 100 -23.77 -0.95 -12.40
C LEU A 100 -23.29 0.45 -12.01
N VAL A 101 -21.98 0.67 -11.93
CA VAL A 101 -21.40 1.99 -11.63
C VAL A 101 -21.77 3.00 -12.71
N ARG A 102 -21.63 2.63 -13.98
CA ARG A 102 -22.00 3.51 -15.11
C ARG A 102 -23.49 3.89 -15.11
N THR A 103 -24.37 3.01 -14.63
CA THR A 103 -25.83 3.26 -14.61
C THR A 103 -26.28 4.00 -13.36
N ARG A 104 -25.68 3.74 -12.18
CA ARG A 104 -26.09 4.34 -10.90
C ARG A 104 -25.28 5.57 -10.49
N ALA A 105 -24.08 5.72 -11.02
CA ALA A 105 -23.08 6.72 -10.63
C ALA A 105 -22.31 7.19 -11.87
N ALA A 106 -23.05 7.69 -12.87
CA ALA A 106 -22.48 8.07 -14.17
C ALA A 106 -21.39 9.16 -14.05
N GLY A 107 -21.57 10.12 -13.14
CA GLY A 107 -20.58 11.18 -12.91
C GLY A 107 -19.26 10.64 -12.33
N GLU A 108 -19.34 9.70 -11.40
CA GLU A 108 -18.18 8.99 -10.84
C GLU A 108 -17.49 8.13 -11.92
N ALA A 109 -18.27 7.45 -12.77
CA ALA A 109 -17.72 6.69 -13.89
C ALA A 109 -16.94 7.58 -14.86
N GLU A 110 -17.46 8.77 -15.21
CA GLU A 110 -16.76 9.75 -16.05
C GLU A 110 -15.47 10.27 -15.39
N GLN A 111 -15.51 10.55 -14.08
CA GLN A 111 -14.33 10.98 -13.32
C GLN A 111 -13.23 9.89 -13.33
N LEU A 112 -13.62 8.64 -13.12
CA LEU A 112 -12.74 7.49 -13.13
C LEU A 112 -12.08 7.31 -14.50
N VAL A 113 -12.86 7.34 -15.59
CA VAL A 113 -12.32 7.26 -16.95
C VAL A 113 -11.37 8.44 -17.23
N GLY A 114 -11.71 9.66 -16.79
CA GLY A 114 -10.82 10.81 -16.90
C GLY A 114 -9.51 10.65 -16.12
N ALA A 115 -9.54 10.02 -14.95
CA ALA A 115 -8.35 9.69 -14.17
C ALA A 115 -7.49 8.62 -14.87
N ALA A 116 -8.12 7.60 -15.44
CA ALA A 116 -7.43 6.58 -16.23
C ALA A 116 -6.77 7.16 -17.48
N GLU A 117 -7.39 8.12 -18.17
CA GLU A 117 -6.80 8.85 -19.31
C GLU A 117 -5.55 9.65 -18.90
N ARG A 118 -5.58 10.30 -17.73
CA ARG A 118 -4.39 10.97 -17.17
C ARG A 118 -3.29 9.95 -16.90
N ALA A 119 -3.60 8.83 -16.24
CA ALA A 119 -2.66 7.76 -15.97
C ALA A 119 -2.03 7.19 -17.27
N LEU A 120 -2.84 6.92 -18.31
CA LEU A 120 -2.37 6.45 -19.63
C LEU A 120 -1.34 7.41 -20.25
N SER A 121 -1.57 8.71 -20.09
CA SER A 121 -0.65 9.74 -20.59
C SER A 121 0.59 9.95 -19.70
N GLY A 122 0.73 9.18 -18.62
CA GLY A 122 1.82 9.31 -17.65
C GLY A 122 1.69 10.55 -16.75
N ARG A 123 0.50 11.14 -16.65
CA ARG A 123 0.23 12.28 -15.79
C ARG A 123 -0.36 11.83 -14.46
N VAL A 124 0.27 12.26 -13.37
CA VAL A 124 -0.10 11.84 -12.01
C VAL A 124 -0.15 13.03 -11.06
N ARG A 125 -1.02 12.94 -10.06
CA ARG A 125 -1.16 13.91 -8.98
C ARG A 125 -0.87 13.23 -7.65
N TYR A 126 -0.16 13.91 -6.77
CA TYR A 126 0.19 13.40 -5.44
C TYR A 126 -0.30 14.36 -4.37
N PHE A 127 -1.05 13.89 -3.37
CA PHE A 127 -1.43 14.65 -2.15
C PHE A 127 -1.94 16.08 -2.40
N GLY A 128 -2.73 16.28 -3.46
CA GLY A 128 -3.28 17.60 -3.83
C GLY A 128 -2.30 18.58 -4.50
N TYR A 129 -1.07 18.18 -4.81
CA TYR A 129 -0.09 18.99 -5.52
C TYR A 129 -0.41 19.11 -7.01
N ASP A 130 0.35 19.93 -7.73
CA ASP A 130 0.25 20.04 -9.18
C ASP A 130 0.56 18.70 -9.87
N GLU A 131 -0.03 18.52 -11.04
CA GLU A 131 0.18 17.34 -11.86
C GLU A 131 1.64 17.27 -12.37
N VAL A 132 2.25 16.09 -12.30
CA VAL A 132 3.59 15.83 -12.83
C VAL A 132 3.55 14.83 -13.97
N GLN A 133 4.42 15.04 -14.95
CA GLN A 133 4.62 14.13 -16.08
C GLN A 133 5.69 13.10 -15.72
N LEU A 134 5.30 11.83 -15.65
CA LEU A 134 6.22 10.70 -15.52
C LEU A 134 6.94 10.42 -16.85
N GLY A 135 8.13 9.84 -16.74
CA GLY A 135 8.86 9.33 -17.90
C GLY A 135 8.17 8.14 -18.54
N GLN A 136 8.47 7.90 -19.82
CA GLN A 136 7.99 6.76 -20.60
C GLN A 136 9.24 6.04 -21.17
N PRO A 137 9.68 4.90 -20.59
CA PRO A 137 9.07 4.16 -19.49
C PRO A 137 9.20 4.84 -18.12
N ILE A 138 8.32 4.47 -17.18
CA ILE A 138 8.31 4.98 -15.80
C ILE A 138 9.55 4.47 -15.06
N ASP A 139 10.28 5.39 -14.43
CA ASP A 139 11.36 5.05 -13.50
C ASP A 139 10.83 5.04 -12.06
N TYR A 140 10.46 3.87 -11.57
CA TYR A 140 9.90 3.68 -10.23
C TYR A 140 10.87 3.98 -9.08
N SER A 141 12.14 4.29 -9.36
CA SER A 141 13.09 4.79 -8.36
C SER A 141 13.27 6.31 -8.41
N ARG A 142 12.64 7.01 -9.34
CA ARG A 142 12.74 8.46 -9.49
C ARG A 142 11.48 9.13 -8.94
N ASP A 143 11.69 10.09 -8.05
CA ASP A 143 10.63 10.95 -7.53
C ASP A 143 10.14 11.88 -8.66
N GLY A 144 8.83 11.88 -8.91
CA GLY A 144 8.20 12.66 -9.97
C GLY A 144 8.23 14.17 -9.75
N LEU A 145 8.27 14.63 -8.49
CA LEU A 145 8.32 16.06 -8.15
C LEU A 145 9.76 16.58 -8.12
N THR A 146 10.66 15.88 -7.42
CA THR A 146 12.03 16.37 -7.24
C THR A 146 12.96 15.96 -8.39
N GLY A 147 12.58 14.94 -9.15
CA GLY A 147 13.41 14.33 -10.19
C GLY A 147 14.63 13.58 -9.66
N ARG A 148 14.78 13.44 -8.35
CA ARG A 148 15.88 12.73 -7.71
C ARG A 148 15.62 11.24 -7.70
N ARG A 149 16.69 10.45 -7.75
CA ARG A 149 16.62 8.99 -7.79
C ARG A 149 16.98 8.40 -6.42
N TRP A 150 16.12 7.53 -5.91
CA TRP A 150 16.35 6.74 -4.71
C TRP A 150 17.38 5.63 -4.96
N PRO A 151 18.22 5.30 -3.97
CA PRO A 151 19.33 4.37 -4.17
C PRO A 151 18.85 2.92 -4.32
N ASP A 152 19.43 2.21 -5.28
CA ASP A 152 19.18 0.78 -5.47
C ASP A 152 20.10 -0.07 -4.57
N ARG A 153 19.60 -0.42 -3.39
CA ARG A 153 20.26 -1.29 -2.38
C ARG A 153 19.21 -2.12 -1.64
N HIS A 154 19.63 -3.05 -0.80
CA HIS A 154 18.69 -3.77 0.07
C HIS A 154 17.81 -2.77 0.83
N ALA A 155 16.49 -2.95 0.79
CA ALA A 155 15.52 -1.93 1.14
C ALA A 155 15.66 -1.43 2.59
N LYS A 156 16.02 -2.35 3.50
CA LYS A 156 16.25 -2.04 4.93
C LYS A 156 17.58 -1.33 5.23
N ALA A 157 18.43 -1.14 4.21
CA ALA A 157 19.66 -0.35 4.28
C ALA A 157 19.48 1.06 3.69
N ILE A 158 18.26 1.44 3.28
CA ILE A 158 17.91 2.79 2.85
C ILE A 158 17.41 3.56 4.07
N ASP A 159 18.19 4.54 4.51
CA ASP A 159 17.76 5.46 5.57
C ASP A 159 16.93 6.61 4.97
N TYR A 160 15.69 6.30 4.61
CA TYR A 160 14.79 7.27 3.98
C TYR A 160 14.38 8.41 4.91
N ARG A 161 14.55 8.28 6.24
CA ARG A 161 14.20 9.33 7.21
C ARG A 161 15.19 10.49 7.22
N HIS A 162 16.41 10.23 6.75
CA HIS A 162 17.50 11.21 6.72
C HIS A 162 18.14 11.30 5.33
N ALA A 163 17.42 10.88 4.29
CA ALA A 163 17.94 10.86 2.93
C ALA A 163 17.91 12.26 2.31
N ASP A 164 19.02 12.67 1.69
CA ASP A 164 19.09 13.91 0.90
C ASP A 164 18.27 13.83 -0.41
N VAL A 165 17.68 12.67 -0.71
CA VAL A 165 16.86 12.46 -1.91
C VAL A 165 15.51 13.19 -1.81
N GLY A 166 14.98 13.37 -0.60
CA GLY A 166 13.70 14.04 -0.36
C GLY A 166 12.73 13.19 0.47
N ASP A 167 11.48 13.63 0.53
CA ASP A 167 10.41 12.90 1.22
C ASP A 167 10.09 11.59 0.45
N PRO A 168 10.20 10.42 1.08
CA PRO A 168 9.90 9.15 0.42
C PRO A 168 8.43 8.96 0.06
N LYS A 169 7.49 9.76 0.61
CA LYS A 169 6.05 9.64 0.32
C LYS A 169 5.74 9.70 -1.17
N TRP A 170 6.42 10.54 -1.93
CA TRP A 170 6.20 10.69 -3.38
C TRP A 170 6.52 9.43 -4.17
N VAL A 171 7.70 8.85 -3.91
CA VAL A 171 8.12 7.64 -4.61
C VAL A 171 7.36 6.42 -4.09
N TRP A 172 6.94 6.41 -2.83
CA TRP A 172 6.07 5.38 -2.30
C TRP A 172 4.70 5.41 -2.93
N GLU A 173 4.08 6.59 -3.07
CA GLU A 173 2.78 6.75 -3.73
C GLU A 173 2.82 6.23 -5.17
N LEU A 174 3.86 6.57 -5.93
CA LEU A 174 4.10 5.97 -7.25
C LEU A 174 4.18 4.42 -7.19
N ASN A 175 4.85 3.88 -6.18
CA ASN A 175 5.04 2.44 -5.99
C ASN A 175 3.90 1.74 -5.24
N ARG A 176 2.80 2.42 -4.91
CA ARG A 176 1.53 1.77 -4.52
C ARG A 176 0.78 1.24 -5.74
N LEU A 177 1.13 1.74 -6.93
CA LEU A 177 0.62 1.28 -8.23
C LEU A 177 -0.90 1.34 -8.35
N GLN A 178 -1.55 2.28 -7.66
CA GLN A 178 -3.00 2.40 -7.64
C GLN A 178 -3.59 2.83 -9.01
N HIS A 179 -2.75 3.30 -9.94
CA HIS A 179 -3.15 3.50 -11.34
C HIS A 179 -3.47 2.18 -12.07
N LEU A 180 -2.90 1.04 -11.65
CA LEU A 180 -3.16 -0.24 -12.32
C LEU A 180 -4.61 -0.73 -12.17
N PRO A 181 -5.18 -0.82 -10.95
CA PRO A 181 -6.59 -1.20 -10.80
C PRO A 181 -7.53 -0.13 -11.37
N LEU A 182 -7.15 1.14 -11.34
CA LEU A 182 -7.88 2.24 -12.01
C LEU A 182 -7.99 2.02 -13.54
N LEU A 183 -6.87 1.68 -14.20
CA LEU A 183 -6.87 1.33 -15.63
C LEU A 183 -7.71 0.08 -15.90
N ALA A 184 -7.60 -0.95 -15.05
CA ALA A 184 -8.42 -2.15 -15.19
C ALA A 184 -9.92 -1.85 -15.07
N GLU A 185 -10.32 -1.00 -14.13
CA GLU A 185 -11.71 -0.58 -13.96
C GLU A 185 -12.22 0.28 -15.13
N ALA A 186 -11.40 1.20 -15.64
CA ALA A 186 -11.74 1.97 -16.83
C ALA A 186 -11.98 1.06 -18.05
N TRP A 187 -11.20 -0.02 -18.22
CA TRP A 187 -11.49 -1.03 -19.23
C TRP A 187 -12.84 -1.72 -18.99
N LEU A 188 -13.16 -2.10 -17.76
CA LEU A 188 -14.45 -2.74 -17.42
C LEU A 188 -15.65 -1.80 -17.66
N LEU A 189 -15.46 -0.49 -17.47
CA LEU A 189 -16.49 0.54 -17.72
C LEU A 189 -16.70 0.84 -19.20
N THR A 190 -15.62 0.97 -19.96
CA THR A 190 -15.64 1.47 -21.35
C THR A 190 -15.59 0.37 -22.40
N ALA A 191 -15.14 -0.83 -22.01
CA ALA A 191 -14.72 -1.91 -22.90
C ALA A 191 -13.54 -1.56 -23.84
N GLU A 192 -12.87 -0.43 -23.63
CA GLU A 192 -11.74 -0.01 -24.47
C GLU A 192 -10.45 -0.75 -24.07
N ARG A 193 -9.97 -1.61 -24.97
CA ARG A 193 -8.83 -2.52 -24.71
C ARG A 193 -7.52 -1.81 -24.36
N ARG A 194 -7.35 -0.54 -24.77
CA ARG A 194 -6.14 0.25 -24.46
C ARG A 194 -5.88 0.38 -22.96
N PHE A 195 -6.92 0.42 -22.13
CA PHE A 195 -6.77 0.50 -20.67
C PHE A 195 -6.26 -0.83 -20.09
N ALA A 196 -6.83 -1.97 -20.51
CA ALA A 196 -6.36 -3.29 -20.09
C ALA A 196 -4.93 -3.58 -20.57
N ASP A 197 -4.62 -3.27 -21.83
CA ASP A 197 -3.29 -3.45 -22.42
C ASP A 197 -2.24 -2.58 -21.70
N ALA A 198 -2.63 -1.37 -21.25
CA ALA A 198 -1.76 -0.51 -20.45
C ALA A 198 -1.54 -1.04 -19.04
N ALA A 199 -2.60 -1.45 -18.34
CA ALA A 199 -2.50 -2.06 -17.01
C ALA A 199 -1.58 -3.29 -17.03
N ALA A 200 -1.74 -4.18 -18.03
CA ALA A 200 -0.90 -5.35 -18.21
C ALA A 200 0.57 -4.99 -18.47
N ARG A 201 0.82 -4.04 -19.39
CA ARG A 201 2.18 -3.59 -19.72
C ARG A 201 2.89 -2.98 -18.51
N GLU A 202 2.21 -2.10 -17.77
CA GLU A 202 2.79 -1.39 -16.61
C GLU A 202 2.99 -2.31 -15.42
N LEU A 203 2.06 -3.25 -15.18
CA LEU A 203 2.22 -4.34 -14.23
C LEU A 203 3.52 -5.12 -14.50
N VAL A 204 3.71 -5.61 -15.73
CA VAL A 204 4.90 -6.38 -16.12
C VAL A 204 6.17 -5.53 -16.06
N ALA A 205 6.10 -4.27 -16.48
CA ALA A 205 7.23 -3.33 -16.44
C ALA A 205 7.71 -3.09 -15.00
N TRP A 206 6.78 -2.85 -14.06
CA TRP A 206 7.12 -2.68 -12.65
C TRP A 206 7.76 -3.94 -12.06
N ILE A 207 7.18 -5.12 -12.31
CA ILE A 207 7.71 -6.39 -11.76
C ILE A 207 9.15 -6.63 -12.25
N ARG A 208 9.43 -6.34 -13.53
CA ARG A 208 10.78 -6.49 -14.09
C ARG A 208 11.78 -5.47 -13.52
N ALA A 209 11.31 -4.27 -13.18
CA ALA A 209 12.14 -3.20 -12.62
C ALA A 209 12.36 -3.31 -11.10
N SER A 210 11.47 -4.00 -10.37
CA SER A 210 11.41 -3.99 -8.91
C SER A 210 11.70 -5.36 -8.31
N ALA A 211 12.97 -5.61 -7.96
CA ALA A 211 13.35 -6.87 -7.34
C ALA A 211 12.95 -6.92 -5.84
N PRO A 212 12.41 -8.05 -5.33
CA PRO A 212 11.98 -8.19 -3.94
C PRO A 212 13.06 -7.80 -2.93
N GLY A 213 12.67 -6.97 -1.96
CA GLY A 213 13.54 -6.53 -0.87
C GLY A 213 14.63 -5.54 -1.29
N ARG A 214 14.58 -4.96 -2.50
CA ARG A 214 15.49 -3.91 -2.97
C ARG A 214 14.78 -2.62 -3.34
N GLY A 215 15.51 -1.51 -3.21
CA GLY A 215 14.99 -0.19 -3.55
C GLY A 215 13.96 0.31 -2.54
N ILE A 216 13.55 1.57 -2.73
CA ILE A 216 12.68 2.30 -1.81
C ILE A 216 11.26 1.69 -1.73
N ALA A 217 10.79 1.07 -2.83
CA ALA A 217 9.49 0.41 -2.96
C ALA A 217 9.28 -0.76 -1.98
N TRP A 218 10.36 -1.34 -1.45
CA TRP A 218 10.33 -2.46 -0.51
C TRP A 218 10.79 -2.06 0.89
N SER A 219 10.91 -0.76 1.19
CA SER A 219 11.54 -0.27 2.44
C SER A 219 10.78 -0.65 3.71
N ASN A 220 9.47 -0.87 3.62
CA ASN A 220 8.61 -1.26 4.72
C ASN A 220 7.52 -2.25 4.25
N GLY A 221 6.85 -2.91 5.20
CA GLY A 221 5.80 -3.90 4.90
C GLY A 221 4.53 -3.23 4.39
N PHE A 222 4.13 -2.12 5.00
CA PHE A 222 2.95 -1.33 4.62
C PHE A 222 2.90 -0.99 3.13
N GLU A 223 3.97 -0.42 2.56
CA GLU A 223 4.02 -0.10 1.12
C GLU A 223 3.96 -1.37 0.24
N ALA A 224 4.46 -2.51 0.73
CA ALA A 224 4.30 -3.79 0.05
C ALA A 224 2.85 -4.33 0.17
N GLY A 225 2.17 -4.07 1.28
CA GLY A 225 0.77 -4.42 1.52
C GLY A 225 -0.17 -3.66 0.59
N ILE A 226 -0.11 -2.33 0.59
CA ILE A 226 -0.95 -1.50 -0.29
C ILE A 226 -0.70 -1.83 -1.77
N ARG A 227 0.56 -1.98 -2.17
CA ARG A 227 0.87 -2.41 -3.55
C ARG A 227 0.33 -3.80 -3.86
N ALA A 228 0.34 -4.74 -2.90
CA ALA A 228 -0.24 -6.06 -3.12
C ALA A 228 -1.74 -6.00 -3.39
N ILE A 229 -2.49 -5.09 -2.77
CA ILE A 229 -3.90 -4.84 -3.10
C ILE A 229 -4.03 -4.45 -4.58
N SER A 230 -3.27 -3.44 -5.02
CA SER A 230 -3.28 -2.97 -6.42
C SER A 230 -2.93 -4.08 -7.42
N LEU A 231 -1.86 -4.83 -7.14
CA LEU A 231 -1.39 -5.92 -8.01
C LEU A 231 -2.41 -7.06 -8.08
N ALA A 232 -3.00 -7.45 -6.95
CA ALA A 232 -3.95 -8.55 -6.87
C ALA A 232 -5.26 -8.20 -7.59
N LEU A 233 -5.81 -7.00 -7.34
CA LEU A 233 -7.00 -6.49 -8.03
C LEU A 233 -6.78 -6.40 -9.55
N THR A 234 -5.62 -5.89 -9.97
CA THR A 234 -5.31 -5.76 -11.40
C THR A 234 -5.21 -7.12 -12.09
N LEU A 235 -4.45 -8.06 -11.50
CA LEU A 235 -4.30 -9.40 -12.08
C LEU A 235 -5.65 -10.10 -12.19
N ASP A 236 -6.46 -10.02 -11.14
CA ASP A 236 -7.79 -10.64 -11.10
C ASP A 236 -8.74 -10.04 -12.13
N ALA A 237 -8.81 -8.70 -12.23
CA ALA A 237 -9.62 -8.00 -13.22
C ALA A 237 -9.22 -8.36 -14.65
N LEU A 238 -7.93 -8.56 -14.92
CA LEU A 238 -7.42 -8.89 -16.26
C LEU A 238 -7.62 -10.37 -16.65
N ARG A 239 -8.14 -11.24 -15.77
CA ARG A 239 -8.42 -12.65 -16.11
C ARG A 239 -9.37 -12.72 -17.30
N GLY A 240 -9.09 -13.64 -18.22
CA GLY A 240 -9.88 -13.82 -19.44
C GLY A 240 -9.76 -12.71 -20.51
N SER A 241 -9.14 -11.57 -20.21
CA SER A 241 -9.02 -10.43 -21.15
C SER A 241 -8.09 -10.68 -22.34
N GLY A 242 -7.14 -11.62 -22.19
CA GLY A 242 -6.05 -11.83 -23.14
C GLY A 242 -5.00 -10.69 -23.18
N ALA A 243 -5.00 -9.79 -22.18
CA ALA A 243 -4.00 -8.71 -22.06
C ALA A 243 -2.64 -9.21 -21.54
N LEU A 244 -2.62 -10.31 -20.78
CA LEU A 244 -1.41 -10.97 -20.29
C LEU A 244 -1.20 -12.31 -21.00
N SER A 245 0.03 -12.60 -21.38
CA SER A 245 0.42 -13.96 -21.78
C SER A 245 0.47 -14.89 -20.57
N LYS A 246 0.46 -16.22 -20.80
CA LYS A 246 0.64 -17.21 -19.73
C LYS A 246 1.98 -17.11 -18.99
N GLU A 247 3.00 -16.55 -19.61
CA GLU A 247 4.28 -16.29 -18.93
C GLU A 247 4.17 -15.07 -18.01
N GLU A 248 3.49 -14.01 -18.46
CA GLU A 248 3.30 -12.78 -17.68
C GLU A 248 2.31 -12.99 -16.52
N GLU A 249 1.27 -13.81 -16.69
CA GLU A 249 0.40 -14.25 -15.58
C GLU A 249 1.23 -14.94 -14.49
N ARG A 250 2.13 -15.87 -14.86
CA ARG A 250 3.03 -16.53 -13.90
C ARG A 250 4.00 -15.57 -13.24
N LEU A 251 4.51 -14.59 -14.00
CA LEU A 251 5.36 -13.53 -13.47
C LEU A 251 4.62 -12.69 -12.41
N ALA A 252 3.37 -12.34 -12.67
CA ALA A 252 2.50 -11.62 -11.74
C ALA A 252 2.21 -12.44 -10.47
N LEU A 253 1.84 -13.71 -10.61
CA LEU A 253 1.63 -14.63 -9.49
C LEU A 253 2.89 -14.78 -8.62
N ARG A 254 4.07 -14.92 -9.25
CA ARG A 254 5.34 -14.94 -8.52
C ARG A 254 5.58 -13.63 -7.77
N SER A 255 5.26 -12.49 -8.38
CA SER A 255 5.37 -11.20 -7.71
C SER A 255 4.44 -11.12 -6.49
N LEU A 256 3.17 -11.52 -6.60
CA LEU A 256 2.25 -11.57 -5.46
C LEU A 256 2.78 -12.47 -4.34
N TRP A 257 3.34 -13.64 -4.68
CA TRP A 257 3.98 -14.51 -3.69
C TRP A 257 5.17 -13.84 -2.99
N GLN A 258 5.99 -13.08 -3.72
CA GLN A 258 7.10 -12.32 -3.15
C GLN A 258 6.62 -11.24 -2.17
N HIS A 259 5.50 -10.57 -2.48
CA HIS A 259 4.87 -9.60 -1.57
C HIS A 259 4.36 -10.28 -0.30
N GLY A 260 3.57 -11.35 -0.43
CA GLY A 260 3.06 -12.10 0.73
C GLY A 260 4.20 -12.63 1.62
N ARG A 261 5.28 -13.15 1.01
CA ARG A 261 6.48 -13.56 1.74
C ARG A 261 7.16 -12.39 2.45
N TRP A 262 7.26 -11.21 1.82
CA TRP A 262 7.87 -10.04 2.43
C TRP A 262 7.08 -9.57 3.67
N ILE A 263 5.76 -9.46 3.52
CA ILE A 263 4.82 -9.05 4.58
C ILE A 263 4.93 -10.00 5.79
N VAL A 264 4.76 -11.31 5.57
CA VAL A 264 4.77 -12.29 6.67
C VAL A 264 6.16 -12.39 7.33
N ARG A 265 7.25 -12.17 6.58
CA ARG A 265 8.60 -12.30 7.13
C ARG A 265 9.03 -11.11 7.97
N ASP A 266 8.54 -9.91 7.65
CA ASP A 266 8.95 -8.65 8.25
C ASP A 266 7.78 -7.73 8.60
N PRO A 267 6.78 -8.20 9.38
CA PRO A 267 5.59 -7.41 9.67
C PRO A 267 5.95 -6.18 10.50
N SER A 268 5.15 -5.13 10.35
CA SER A 268 5.19 -3.97 11.24
C SER A 268 4.83 -4.40 12.66
N THR A 269 5.65 -3.99 13.64
CA THR A 269 5.49 -4.39 15.04
C THR A 269 5.67 -3.19 15.98
N HIS A 270 5.17 -3.33 17.21
CA HIS A 270 5.31 -2.33 18.27
C HIS A 270 4.71 -0.97 17.87
N SER A 271 5.50 0.10 17.91
CA SER A 271 5.07 1.47 17.59
C SER A 271 4.71 1.71 16.11
N SER A 272 4.76 0.67 15.27
CA SER A 272 4.29 0.72 13.89
C SER A 272 3.18 -0.31 13.64
N ALA A 273 2.67 -0.98 14.67
CA ALA A 273 1.56 -1.92 14.58
C ALA A 273 0.22 -1.19 14.74
N ASN A 274 -0.07 -0.30 13.78
CA ASN A 274 -1.27 0.52 13.69
C ASN A 274 -1.91 0.34 12.29
N ASN A 275 -2.32 1.43 11.64
CA ASN A 275 -2.71 1.42 10.22
C ASN A 275 -1.70 0.71 9.29
N HIS A 276 -0.41 0.69 9.64
CA HIS A 276 0.62 0.00 8.85
C HIS A 276 0.41 -1.51 8.82
N LEU A 277 0.15 -2.12 9.99
CA LEU A 277 -0.08 -3.55 10.09
C LEU A 277 -1.41 -3.94 9.46
N LEU A 278 -2.45 -3.12 9.61
CA LEU A 278 -3.71 -3.33 8.89
C LEU A 278 -3.50 -3.32 7.36
N GLY A 279 -2.78 -2.34 6.80
CA GLY A 279 -2.49 -2.29 5.37
C GLY A 279 -1.69 -3.50 4.87
N GLU A 280 -0.73 -3.97 5.68
CA GLU A 280 0.00 -5.23 5.42
C GLU A 280 -0.93 -6.44 5.35
N LEU A 281 -1.83 -6.58 6.33
CA LEU A 281 -2.73 -7.72 6.45
C LEU A 281 -3.85 -7.70 5.40
N VAL A 282 -4.40 -6.53 5.05
CA VAL A 282 -5.39 -6.41 3.96
C VAL A 282 -4.73 -6.72 2.62
N GLY A 283 -3.50 -6.27 2.38
CA GLY A 283 -2.72 -6.69 1.21
C GLY A 283 -2.48 -8.20 1.15
N LEU A 284 -2.17 -8.81 2.29
CA LEU A 284 -2.01 -10.27 2.41
C LEU A 284 -3.32 -11.02 2.16
N LEU A 285 -4.45 -10.49 2.64
CA LEU A 285 -5.78 -11.06 2.39
C LEU A 285 -6.15 -10.95 0.92
N ALA A 286 -5.96 -9.78 0.30
CA ALA A 286 -6.26 -9.55 -1.11
C ALA A 286 -5.50 -10.51 -2.03
N LEU A 287 -4.18 -10.67 -1.82
CA LEU A 287 -3.40 -11.63 -2.63
C LEU A 287 -3.80 -13.08 -2.34
N ALA A 288 -4.24 -13.42 -1.12
CA ALA A 288 -4.65 -14.78 -0.79
C ALA A 288 -5.98 -15.17 -1.45
N LEU A 289 -6.94 -14.24 -1.48
CA LEU A 289 -8.25 -14.45 -2.09
C LEU A 289 -8.21 -14.40 -3.62
N LEU A 290 -7.42 -13.48 -4.19
CA LEU A 290 -7.41 -13.19 -5.63
C LEU A 290 -6.33 -13.95 -6.42
N ALA A 291 -5.40 -14.61 -5.72
CA ALA A 291 -4.44 -15.55 -6.31
C ALA A 291 -4.53 -16.94 -5.65
N PRO A 292 -5.67 -17.64 -5.76
CA PRO A 292 -5.82 -19.00 -5.23
C PRO A 292 -4.86 -20.01 -5.88
N GLU A 293 -4.25 -19.65 -7.01
CA GLU A 293 -3.20 -20.42 -7.67
C GLU A 293 -1.96 -20.59 -6.79
N LEU A 294 -1.74 -19.76 -5.76
CA LEU A 294 -0.54 -19.88 -4.92
C LEU A 294 -0.74 -20.91 -3.81
N HIS A 295 0.22 -21.82 -3.65
CA HIS A 295 0.20 -22.81 -2.56
C HIS A 295 0.08 -22.18 -1.16
N ALA A 296 0.59 -20.96 -0.99
CA ALA A 296 0.57 -20.26 0.28
C ALA A 296 -0.78 -19.59 0.59
N SER A 297 -1.66 -19.39 -0.40
CA SER A 297 -2.89 -18.60 -0.27
C SER A 297 -3.80 -19.07 0.87
N PRO A 298 -4.14 -20.36 1.03
CA PRO A 298 -4.99 -20.79 2.15
C PRO A 298 -4.37 -20.51 3.53
N GLY A 299 -3.05 -20.59 3.64
CA GLY A 299 -2.34 -20.27 4.88
C GLY A 299 -2.32 -18.76 5.16
N TRP A 300 -2.13 -17.96 4.13
CA TRP A 300 -2.16 -16.50 4.21
C TRP A 300 -3.55 -15.95 4.49
N GLU A 301 -4.60 -16.50 3.88
CA GLU A 301 -6.00 -16.15 4.16
C GLU A 301 -6.31 -16.35 5.65
N ARG A 302 -6.03 -17.55 6.19
CA ARG A 302 -6.26 -17.84 7.62
C ARG A 302 -5.47 -16.89 8.53
N HIS A 303 -4.19 -16.68 8.23
CA HIS A 303 -3.34 -15.80 9.02
C HIS A 303 -3.84 -14.35 8.98
N ALA A 304 -4.16 -13.84 7.80
CA ALA A 304 -4.65 -12.48 7.62
C ALA A 304 -5.97 -12.27 8.36
N LEU A 305 -6.93 -13.18 8.23
CA LEU A 305 -8.22 -13.09 8.94
C LEU A 305 -8.06 -13.11 10.46
N GLU A 306 -7.21 -13.98 10.99
CA GLU A 306 -6.95 -14.05 12.43
C GLU A 306 -6.35 -12.74 12.96
N GLN A 307 -5.35 -12.19 12.26
CA GLN A 307 -4.70 -10.95 12.69
C GLN A 307 -5.57 -9.72 12.44
N LEU A 308 -6.28 -9.63 11.31
CA LEU A 308 -7.22 -8.53 11.03
C LEU A 308 -8.33 -8.46 12.07
N SER A 309 -8.85 -9.61 12.53
CA SER A 309 -9.87 -9.63 13.57
C SER A 309 -9.34 -9.03 14.87
N LYS A 310 -8.10 -9.36 15.26
CA LYS A 310 -7.45 -8.79 16.45
C LYS A 310 -7.18 -7.30 16.28
N GLU A 311 -6.62 -6.91 15.15
CA GLU A 311 -6.29 -5.50 14.88
C GLU A 311 -7.55 -4.64 14.73
N ALA A 312 -8.65 -5.14 14.17
CA ALA A 312 -9.90 -4.39 14.11
C ALA A 312 -10.40 -3.99 15.49
N GLU A 313 -10.28 -4.86 16.50
CA GLU A 313 -10.65 -4.56 17.89
C GLU A 313 -9.66 -3.61 18.58
N LEU A 314 -8.37 -3.68 18.22
CA LEU A 314 -7.33 -2.83 18.81
C LEU A 314 -7.33 -1.41 18.21
N GLN A 315 -7.55 -1.30 16.90
CA GLN A 315 -7.46 -0.03 16.18
C GLN A 315 -8.78 0.76 16.22
N ILE A 316 -9.93 0.09 16.44
CA ILE A 316 -11.23 0.74 16.65
C ILE A 316 -11.71 0.49 18.08
N LEU A 317 -11.61 1.53 18.89
CA LEU A 317 -11.88 1.49 20.33
C LEU A 317 -13.36 1.16 20.63
N PRO A 318 -13.69 0.82 21.89
CA PRO A 318 -15.07 0.51 22.28
C PRO A 318 -16.08 1.63 22.02
N ASP A 319 -15.64 2.89 21.98
CA ASP A 319 -16.45 4.06 21.64
C ASP A 319 -16.53 4.33 20.13
N GLY A 320 -15.88 3.51 19.30
CA GLY A 320 -15.85 3.62 17.85
C GLY A 320 -14.76 4.53 17.29
N LEU A 321 -13.93 5.16 18.13
CA LEU A 321 -12.84 6.02 17.67
C LEU A 321 -11.60 5.22 17.27
N GLY A 322 -10.82 5.78 16.33
CA GLY A 322 -9.52 5.23 15.97
C GLY A 322 -8.50 5.37 17.11
N ALA A 323 -7.73 4.31 17.37
CA ALA A 323 -6.76 4.26 18.47
C ALA A 323 -5.62 5.29 18.37
N GLU A 324 -5.32 5.78 17.16
CA GLU A 324 -4.31 6.83 16.92
C GLU A 324 -4.83 8.24 17.24
N LEU A 325 -6.13 8.39 17.54
CA LEU A 325 -6.78 9.68 17.81
C LEU A 325 -6.48 10.74 16.74
N ALA A 326 -6.40 10.30 15.48
CA ALA A 326 -6.22 11.12 14.30
C ALA A 326 -7.32 10.80 13.29
N PHE A 327 -8.10 11.80 12.88
CA PHE A 327 -9.32 11.59 12.10
C PHE A 327 -9.03 10.92 10.74
N LEU A 328 -8.01 11.39 10.02
CA LEU A 328 -7.68 10.85 8.70
C LEU A 328 -7.07 9.44 8.76
N TYR A 329 -6.35 9.10 9.83
CA TYR A 329 -5.92 7.71 10.05
C TYR A 329 -7.10 6.80 10.40
N HIS A 330 -8.08 7.30 11.16
CA HIS A 330 -9.31 6.57 11.41
C HIS A 330 -10.04 6.28 10.08
N ALA A 331 -10.25 7.29 9.23
CA ALA A 331 -10.87 7.10 7.92
C ALA A 331 -10.10 6.09 7.04
N PHE A 332 -8.77 6.17 7.02
CA PHE A 332 -7.94 5.23 6.25
C PHE A 332 -8.02 3.79 6.78
N VAL A 333 -8.09 3.59 8.10
CA VAL A 333 -8.33 2.28 8.70
C VAL A 333 -9.68 1.71 8.25
N LEU A 334 -10.73 2.51 8.21
CA LEU A 334 -12.04 2.06 7.74
C LEU A 334 -12.03 1.71 6.26
N ASP A 335 -11.35 2.50 5.43
CA ASP A 335 -11.17 2.20 4.00
C ASP A 335 -10.52 0.81 3.80
N LEU A 336 -9.44 0.52 4.54
CA LEU A 336 -8.80 -0.80 4.54
C LEU A 336 -9.75 -1.93 4.96
N LEU A 337 -10.52 -1.75 6.04
CA LEU A 337 -11.48 -2.75 6.51
C LEU A 337 -12.63 -2.95 5.51
N LEU A 338 -13.12 -1.89 4.87
CA LEU A 338 -14.15 -1.96 3.84
C LEU A 338 -13.66 -2.71 2.60
N VAL A 339 -12.41 -2.50 2.17
CA VAL A 339 -11.79 -3.30 1.11
C VAL A 339 -11.72 -4.77 1.51
N ALA A 340 -11.35 -5.09 2.76
CA ALA A 340 -11.34 -6.47 3.24
C ALA A 340 -12.74 -7.11 3.19
N VAL A 341 -13.78 -6.39 3.62
CA VAL A 341 -15.18 -6.83 3.53
C VAL A 341 -15.58 -7.09 2.08
N ALA A 342 -15.30 -6.16 1.17
CA ALA A 342 -15.66 -6.28 -0.24
C ALA A 342 -14.96 -7.49 -0.91
N LEU A 343 -13.71 -7.77 -0.53
CA LEU A 343 -12.96 -8.94 -1.00
C LEU A 343 -13.55 -10.26 -0.48
N LEU A 344 -13.89 -10.31 0.82
CA LEU A 344 -14.49 -11.50 1.43
C LEU A 344 -15.86 -11.82 0.82
N ASP A 345 -16.72 -10.81 0.69
CA ASP A 345 -18.02 -10.92 0.02
C ASP A 345 -17.87 -11.44 -1.41
N SER A 346 -16.96 -10.85 -2.19
CA SER A 346 -16.72 -11.26 -3.59
C SER A 346 -16.19 -12.69 -3.72
N ALA A 347 -15.43 -13.16 -2.72
CA ALA A 347 -14.91 -14.51 -2.64
C ALA A 347 -15.88 -15.52 -1.98
N GLY A 348 -17.08 -15.09 -1.58
CA GLY A 348 -18.07 -15.92 -0.88
C GLY A 348 -17.56 -16.41 0.47
N ARG A 349 -16.87 -15.53 1.23
CA ARG A 349 -16.37 -15.79 2.58
C ARG A 349 -17.18 -14.99 3.60
N ASP A 350 -17.40 -15.60 4.76
CA ASP A 350 -17.99 -14.89 5.88
C ASP A 350 -17.03 -13.82 6.39
N VAL A 351 -17.59 -12.66 6.72
CA VAL A 351 -16.83 -11.58 7.36
C VAL A 351 -16.78 -11.83 8.86
N PRO A 352 -15.59 -11.87 9.48
CA PRO A 352 -15.47 -11.98 10.94
C PRO A 352 -16.25 -10.88 11.67
N GLU A 353 -17.01 -11.24 12.71
CA GLU A 353 -17.80 -10.28 13.49
C GLU A 353 -16.93 -9.20 14.15
N ALA A 354 -15.66 -9.50 14.48
CA ALA A 354 -14.73 -8.50 14.97
C ALA A 354 -14.53 -7.32 13.98
N ILE A 355 -14.47 -7.62 12.68
CA ILE A 355 -14.32 -6.61 11.61
C ILE A 355 -15.64 -5.85 11.44
N MET A 356 -16.77 -6.55 11.31
CA MET A 356 -18.07 -5.91 11.16
C MET A 356 -18.47 -5.07 12.38
N GLY A 357 -18.18 -5.56 13.59
CA GLY A 357 -18.43 -4.85 14.84
C GLY A 357 -17.60 -3.58 14.96
N ALA A 358 -16.32 -3.61 14.56
CA ALA A 358 -15.47 -2.42 14.49
C ALA A 358 -16.05 -1.37 13.51
N LEU A 359 -16.43 -1.78 12.30
CA LEU A 359 -17.05 -0.90 11.32
C LEU A 359 -18.36 -0.28 11.81
N ARG A 360 -19.23 -1.07 12.48
CA ARG A 360 -20.50 -0.58 13.05
C ARG A 360 -20.27 0.50 14.12
N ARG A 361 -19.42 0.22 15.11
CA ARG A 361 -19.11 1.20 16.17
C ARG A 361 -18.48 2.47 15.61
N SER A 362 -17.59 2.32 14.63
CA SER A 362 -16.97 3.45 13.96
C SER A 362 -17.98 4.30 13.18
N ALA A 363 -18.94 3.67 12.49
CA ALA A 363 -20.02 4.38 11.82
C ALA A 363 -20.86 5.21 12.81
N ASP A 364 -21.19 4.64 13.98
CA ASP A 364 -21.88 5.38 15.04
C ASP A 364 -21.05 6.59 15.51
N ALA A 365 -19.76 6.40 15.76
CA ALA A 365 -18.87 7.47 16.20
C ALA A 365 -18.69 8.57 15.14
N LEU A 366 -18.55 8.21 13.87
CA LEU A 366 -18.48 9.17 12.76
C LEU A 366 -19.78 9.95 12.62
N SER A 367 -20.94 9.31 12.79
CA SER A 367 -22.24 10.00 12.76
C SER A 367 -22.38 11.04 13.87
N ALA A 368 -21.72 10.82 15.02
CA ALA A 368 -21.70 11.76 16.13
C ALA A 368 -20.67 12.89 15.95
N GLN A 369 -19.65 12.70 15.10
CA GLN A 369 -18.60 13.69 14.83
C GLN A 369 -18.89 14.56 13.60
N LEU A 370 -19.60 14.03 12.61
CA LEU A 370 -19.86 14.71 11.34
C LEU A 370 -21.21 15.41 11.41
N GLY A 371 -21.19 16.74 11.46
CA GLY A 371 -22.37 17.58 11.32
C GLY A 371 -22.78 17.75 9.85
N ASP A 372 -24.07 18.01 9.62
CA ASP A 372 -24.59 18.30 8.28
C ASP A 372 -23.95 19.57 7.70
N GLY A 373 -23.20 19.43 6.61
CA GLY A 373 -22.59 20.55 5.89
C GLY A 373 -21.34 21.15 6.54
N GLU A 374 -20.84 20.57 7.63
CA GLU A 374 -19.55 20.96 8.22
C GLU A 374 -18.39 20.24 7.52
N PRO A 375 -17.21 20.88 7.40
CA PRO A 375 -16.02 20.20 6.93
C PRO A 375 -15.65 19.05 7.89
N ALA A 376 -15.13 17.95 7.34
CA ALA A 376 -14.66 16.85 8.15
C ALA A 376 -13.59 17.32 9.18
N PRO A 377 -13.58 16.76 10.40
CA PRO A 377 -12.56 17.07 11.40
C PRO A 377 -11.14 16.84 10.89
N THR A 378 -10.20 17.69 11.30
CA THR A 378 -8.79 17.65 10.85
C THR A 378 -7.81 17.50 12.03
N TYR A 379 -8.25 16.88 13.13
CA TYR A 379 -7.38 16.66 14.29
C TYR A 379 -6.45 15.46 14.08
N GLY A 380 -5.26 15.56 14.70
CA GLY A 380 -4.20 14.56 14.62
C GLY A 380 -3.37 14.67 13.33
N ASP A 381 -2.50 13.68 13.12
CA ASP A 381 -1.64 13.60 11.94
C ASP A 381 -2.41 13.04 10.73
N ALA A 382 -1.90 13.35 9.53
CA ALA A 382 -2.49 12.90 8.27
C ALA A 382 -1.41 12.69 7.20
N ASP A 383 -1.60 11.62 6.41
CA ASP A 383 -0.71 11.23 5.31
C ASP A 383 -1.48 10.93 4.00
N ASP A 384 -2.77 11.30 3.93
CA ASP A 384 -3.67 11.11 2.77
C ASP A 384 -3.66 9.67 2.20
N GLY A 385 -3.49 8.67 3.08
CA GLY A 385 -3.48 7.26 2.71
C GLY A 385 -4.83 6.77 2.19
N ARG A 386 -4.80 5.94 1.15
CA ARG A 386 -5.98 5.28 0.57
C ARG A 386 -5.67 3.81 0.28
N ALA A 387 -6.65 2.93 0.48
CA ALA A 387 -6.52 1.52 0.18
C ALA A 387 -6.53 1.30 -1.34
N THR A 388 -7.42 2.00 -2.06
CA THR A 388 -7.54 1.97 -3.53
C THR A 388 -7.91 3.34 -4.12
N LEU A 389 -7.71 3.53 -5.43
CA LEU A 389 -8.13 4.74 -6.18
C LEU A 389 -9.17 4.39 -7.25
N LEU A 390 -10.38 4.03 -6.80
CA LEU A 390 -11.48 3.57 -7.65
C LEU A 390 -12.64 4.57 -7.76
N ASP A 391 -12.45 5.80 -7.30
CA ASP A 391 -13.44 6.88 -7.35
C ASP A 391 -13.05 8.01 -8.33
N GLY A 392 -11.88 7.90 -8.97
CA GLY A 392 -11.37 8.86 -9.95
C GLY A 392 -10.88 10.20 -9.35
N ARG A 393 -10.78 10.31 -8.02
CA ARG A 393 -10.47 11.58 -7.31
C ARG A 393 -9.04 11.72 -6.83
#